data_AF-Q9RZ58-F1
#
_entry.id   AF-Q9RZ58-F1
#
_cell.length_a   1.000
_cell.length_b   1.000
_cell.length_c   1.000
_cell.angle_alpha   90.00
_cell.angle_beta   90.00
_cell.angle_gamma   90.00
#
_symmetry.space_group_name_H-M   'P 1'
#
loop_
_entity.id
_entity.type
_entity.pdbx_description
1 polymer ?
#
loop_
_entity_poly.entity_id
_entity_poly.type
_entity_poly.pdbx_seq_one_letter_code
_entity_poly.pdbx_strand_id
1 'polypeptide(L)'
;MTGFLWPIYEAGDASEVQAVLQVTSYVVDGKTLFQVRRFSSGMMEVFKGLEDWQKYATGQREEFPQPHCPDRLPIAFRVVGRDANREPEGLAMTALPAFRRYVKATVLLAFIAHRGGFEERVAKSDQLFQIAKSDPHNPLLSELKQVGPNKVRVMDSGGSYDRLEPVKLAEYREQERDAKADVRGALYMPDVDGADLSGEALAEKRESYTETTTSLGNSVADALTEAHELAAAMRPAELRSGWRVTLKPHFTRDVESARVALREDYKAGLPLSAWLSGLQNLGVTEVTEAHINAALAQEEAGTLPRPDGA
;
A
#
# COMPACT_ATOMS: atom_id res chain seq x y z
N MET A 1 -0.18 -8.32 19.49
CA MET A 1 -1.59 -8.72 19.72
C MET A 1 -2.43 -7.99 18.69
N THR A 2 -2.98 -8.69 17.69
CA THR A 2 -3.84 -8.12 16.66
C THR A 2 -5.30 -8.34 17.05
N GLY A 3 -5.98 -7.30 17.48
CA GLY A 3 -7.43 -7.28 17.69
C GLY A 3 -8.06 -6.16 16.86
N PHE A 4 -9.36 -6.21 16.62
CA PHE A 4 -10.07 -5.10 15.97
C PHE A 4 -10.78 -4.23 17.03
N LEU A 5 -10.94 -2.94 16.71
CA LEU A 5 -11.67 -1.99 17.55
C LEU A 5 -13.07 -1.79 16.98
N TRP A 6 -14.08 -1.75 17.86
CA TRP A 6 -15.47 -1.55 17.49
C TRP A 6 -16.09 -0.47 18.38
N PRO A 7 -16.37 0.74 17.88
CA PRO A 7 -17.02 1.79 18.65
C PRO A 7 -18.52 1.47 18.85
N ILE A 8 -19.03 1.88 20.01
CA ILE A 8 -20.44 1.88 20.36
C ILE A 8 -20.86 3.33 20.47
N TYR A 9 -21.82 3.72 19.64
CA TYR A 9 -22.36 5.06 19.59
C TYR A 9 -23.49 5.25 20.58
N GLU A 10 -23.70 6.50 20.99
CA GLU A 10 -24.90 6.86 21.72
C GLU A 10 -26.16 6.62 20.85
N ALA A 11 -27.23 6.14 21.48
CA ALA A 11 -28.47 5.88 20.77
C ALA A 11 -29.07 7.20 20.27
N GLY A 12 -29.08 7.39 18.95
CA GLY A 12 -29.58 8.61 18.30
C GLY A 12 -28.50 9.62 17.93
N ASP A 13 -27.23 9.40 18.32
CA ASP A 13 -26.09 10.23 17.94
C ASP A 13 -24.89 9.38 17.46
N ALA A 14 -24.73 9.28 16.14
CA ALA A 14 -23.62 8.57 15.51
C ALA A 14 -22.28 9.34 15.54
N SER A 15 -22.25 10.54 16.14
CA SER A 15 -21.05 11.34 16.35
C SER A 15 -20.46 11.14 17.76
N GLU A 16 -21.26 10.71 18.73
CA GLU A 16 -20.83 10.49 20.12
C GLU A 16 -20.50 9.02 20.39
N VAL A 17 -19.25 8.75 20.76
CA VAL A 17 -18.77 7.40 21.10
C VAL A 17 -18.93 7.17 22.60
N GLN A 18 -19.90 6.33 22.97
CA GLN A 18 -20.18 5.96 24.35
C GLN A 18 -19.17 4.94 24.91
N ALA A 19 -18.72 4.01 24.07
CA ALA A 19 -17.75 2.99 24.45
C ALA A 19 -16.97 2.48 23.24
N VAL A 20 -15.82 1.85 23.49
CA VAL A 20 -15.03 1.17 22.45
C VAL A 20 -14.76 -0.26 22.89
N LEU A 21 -15.00 -1.22 22.02
CA LEU A 21 -14.65 -2.61 22.23
C LEU A 21 -13.31 -2.91 21.56
N GLN A 22 -12.40 -3.56 22.27
CA GLN A 22 -11.26 -4.25 21.68
C GLN A 22 -11.52 -5.75 21.70
N VAL A 23 -11.62 -6.34 20.52
CA VAL A 23 -11.89 -7.77 20.36
C VAL A 23 -10.61 -8.48 19.94
N THR A 24 -10.20 -9.48 20.73
CA THR A 24 -9.05 -10.34 20.45
C THR A 24 -9.48 -11.79 20.43
N SER A 25 -9.13 -12.53 19.38
CA SER A 25 -9.33 -13.98 19.32
C SER A 25 -8.09 -14.73 19.81
N TYR A 26 -8.32 -15.91 20.38
CA TYR A 26 -7.26 -16.84 20.81
C TYR A 26 -7.77 -18.28 20.71
N VAL A 27 -6.85 -19.26 20.69
CA VAL A 27 -7.19 -20.69 20.56
C VAL A 27 -6.92 -21.41 21.87
N VAL A 28 -7.91 -22.15 22.37
CA VAL A 28 -7.81 -23.05 23.53
C VAL A 28 -8.39 -24.40 23.14
N ASP A 29 -7.63 -25.47 23.33
CA ASP A 29 -8.04 -26.85 23.03
C ASP A 29 -8.65 -27.03 21.63
N GLY A 30 -8.07 -26.33 20.63
CA GLY A 30 -8.53 -26.37 19.24
C GLY A 30 -9.80 -25.55 18.94
N LYS A 31 -10.41 -24.91 19.94
CA LYS A 31 -11.53 -23.98 19.78
C LYS A 31 -11.04 -22.54 19.75
N THR A 32 -11.61 -21.74 18.84
CA THR A 32 -11.39 -20.29 18.83
C THR A 32 -12.33 -19.64 19.83
N LEU A 33 -11.77 -18.89 20.77
CA LEU A 33 -12.48 -18.10 21.76
C LEU A 33 -12.11 -16.62 21.60
N PHE A 34 -12.95 -15.75 22.15
CA PHE A 34 -12.78 -14.31 22.10
C PHE A 34 -12.65 -13.74 23.52
N GLN A 35 -11.81 -12.72 23.61
CA GLN A 35 -11.74 -11.79 24.72
C GLN A 35 -12.16 -10.42 24.20
N VAL A 36 -13.11 -9.78 24.91
CA VAL A 36 -13.59 -8.43 24.61
C VAL A 36 -13.20 -7.53 25.77
N ARG A 37 -12.49 -6.44 25.48
CA ARG A 37 -12.30 -5.34 26.43
C ARG A 37 -13.24 -4.20 26.05
N ARG A 38 -14.14 -3.81 26.95
CA ARG A 38 -15.01 -2.65 26.76
C ARG A 38 -14.43 -1.47 27.52
N PHE A 39 -14.11 -0.41 26.81
CA PHE A 39 -13.68 0.86 27.36
C PHE A 39 -14.88 1.80 27.39
N SER A 40 -15.26 2.26 28.57
CA SER A 40 -16.29 3.29 28.78
C SER A 40 -15.73 4.35 29.72
N SER A 41 -16.47 5.45 29.91
CA SER A 41 -15.99 6.56 30.76
C SER A 41 -15.51 6.05 32.13
N GLY A 42 -14.23 6.27 32.45
CA GLY A 42 -13.65 5.87 33.73
C GLY A 42 -13.58 4.36 34.01
N MET A 43 -13.83 3.49 33.02
CA MET A 43 -13.93 2.04 33.26
C MET A 43 -13.42 1.22 32.08
N MET A 44 -12.66 0.17 32.39
CA MET A 44 -12.36 -0.92 31.47
C MET A 44 -13.00 -2.20 32.01
N GLU A 45 -13.81 -2.88 31.19
CA GLU A 45 -14.38 -4.19 31.51
C GLU A 45 -13.74 -5.25 30.60
N VAL A 46 -13.46 -6.44 31.14
CA VAL A 46 -12.90 -7.55 30.36
C VAL A 46 -13.83 -8.76 30.44
N PHE A 47 -14.20 -9.26 29.27
CA PHE A 47 -14.99 -10.47 29.07
C PHE A 47 -14.10 -11.50 28.37
N LYS A 48 -14.02 -12.73 28.90
CA LYS A 48 -13.13 -13.80 28.39
C LYS A 48 -13.91 -15.07 28.08
N GLY A 49 -13.33 -15.95 27.29
CA GLY A 49 -13.88 -17.27 27.00
C GLY A 49 -15.15 -17.25 26.16
N LEU A 50 -15.37 -16.18 25.38
CA LEU A 50 -16.57 -16.04 24.58
C LEU A 50 -16.45 -16.87 23.29
N GLU A 51 -17.45 -17.69 22.98
CA GLU A 51 -17.55 -18.34 21.65
C GLU A 51 -18.01 -17.35 20.58
N ASP A 52 -18.78 -16.34 20.98
CA ASP A 52 -19.28 -15.25 20.14
C ASP A 52 -19.06 -13.92 20.84
N TRP A 53 -18.19 -13.08 20.26
CA TRP A 53 -17.84 -11.78 20.84
C TRP A 53 -19.03 -10.81 20.86
N GLN A 54 -20.02 -10.97 19.98
CA GLN A 54 -21.20 -10.09 19.93
C GLN A 54 -22.09 -10.26 21.17
N LYS A 55 -21.97 -11.39 21.87
CA LYS A 55 -22.73 -11.70 23.09
C LYS A 55 -22.00 -11.31 24.37
N TYR A 56 -20.90 -10.55 24.29
CA TYR A 56 -20.08 -10.17 25.45
C TYR A 56 -20.92 -9.60 26.61
N ALA A 57 -21.95 -8.81 26.31
CA ALA A 57 -22.81 -8.17 27.31
C ALA A 57 -23.57 -9.15 28.22
N THR A 58 -23.69 -10.42 27.82
CA THR A 58 -24.31 -11.49 28.62
C THR A 58 -23.32 -12.31 29.46
N GLY A 59 -22.01 -12.10 29.26
CA GLY A 59 -20.95 -12.83 29.93
C GLY A 59 -20.58 -12.24 31.30
N GLN A 60 -19.83 -13.02 32.08
CA GLN A 60 -19.19 -12.51 33.30
C GLN A 60 -18.11 -11.49 32.93
N ARG A 61 -18.07 -10.38 33.66
CA ARG A 61 -17.10 -9.30 33.45
C ARG A 61 -16.16 -9.15 34.63
N GLU A 62 -14.91 -8.85 34.31
CA GLU A 62 -13.92 -8.32 35.25
C GLU A 62 -13.87 -6.80 35.07
N GLU A 63 -14.09 -6.04 36.16
CA GLU A 63 -14.11 -4.57 36.13
C GLU A 63 -12.75 -3.99 36.57
N PHE A 64 -12.26 -3.02 35.81
CA PHE A 64 -11.02 -2.30 36.05
C PHE A 64 -11.28 -0.79 36.02
N PRO A 65 -11.59 -0.17 37.17
CA PRO A 65 -11.80 1.27 37.28
C PRO A 65 -10.58 2.06 36.81
N GLN A 66 -10.82 3.16 36.10
CA GLN A 66 -9.80 4.04 35.52
C GLN A 66 -9.91 5.44 36.13
N PRO A 67 -9.43 5.64 37.38
CA PRO A 67 -9.65 6.88 38.14
C PRO A 67 -8.98 8.11 37.54
N HIS A 68 -8.04 7.95 36.60
CA HIS A 68 -7.35 9.03 35.92
C HIS A 68 -8.16 9.63 34.75
N CYS A 69 -9.30 9.04 34.39
CA CYS A 69 -10.15 9.47 33.29
C CYS A 69 -11.64 9.24 33.59
N PRO A 70 -12.20 9.81 34.68
CA PRO A 70 -13.57 9.52 35.12
C PRO A 70 -14.64 9.91 34.09
N ASP A 71 -14.42 11.01 33.37
CA ASP A 71 -15.38 11.60 32.42
C ASP A 71 -14.98 11.41 30.95
N ARG A 72 -14.04 10.50 30.65
CA ARG A 72 -13.57 10.23 29.28
C ARG A 72 -13.19 8.77 29.09
N LEU A 73 -13.09 8.34 27.83
CA LEU A 73 -12.65 6.98 27.50
C LEU A 73 -11.18 6.77 27.92
N PRO A 74 -10.82 5.64 28.55
CA PRO A 74 -9.45 5.29 28.94
C PRO A 74 -8.59 4.84 27.75
N ILE A 75 -8.93 5.27 26.53
CA ILE A 75 -8.25 4.87 25.29
C ILE A 75 -8.30 6.04 24.30
N ALA A 76 -7.16 6.32 23.67
CA ALA A 76 -7.11 7.22 22.54
C ALA A 76 -7.53 6.47 21.27
N PHE A 77 -8.66 6.88 20.68
CA PHE A 77 -9.27 6.19 19.54
C PHE A 77 -9.61 7.18 18.42
N ARG A 78 -9.35 6.79 17.16
CA ARG A 78 -9.70 7.59 15.99
C ARG A 78 -10.37 6.73 14.93
N VAL A 79 -11.44 7.26 14.35
CA VAL A 79 -12.07 6.75 13.14
C VAL A 79 -11.47 7.50 11.96
N VAL A 80 -10.70 6.80 11.12
CA VAL A 80 -10.03 7.39 9.95
C VAL A 80 -10.77 7.16 8.63
N GLY A 81 -11.75 6.26 8.62
CA GLY A 81 -12.57 5.94 7.46
C GLY A 81 -14.00 5.62 7.89
N ARG A 82 -14.96 5.98 7.04
CA ARG A 82 -16.37 5.64 7.20
C ARG A 82 -16.93 5.13 5.88
N ASP A 83 -17.82 4.17 5.96
CA ASP A 83 -18.51 3.62 4.80
C ASP A 83 -19.62 4.57 4.29
N ALA A 84 -20.37 4.15 3.26
CA ALA A 84 -21.47 4.91 2.69
C ALA A 84 -22.62 5.18 3.70
N ASN A 85 -22.75 4.35 4.74
CA ASN A 85 -23.73 4.52 5.82
C ASN A 85 -23.19 5.39 6.97
N ARG A 86 -21.98 5.95 6.81
CA ARG A 86 -21.23 6.71 7.83
C ARG A 86 -20.81 5.87 9.04
N GLU A 87 -20.78 4.55 8.91
CA GLU A 87 -20.27 3.65 9.92
C GLU A 87 -18.75 3.56 9.84
N PRO A 88 -18.02 3.44 10.95
CA PRO A 88 -16.57 3.28 10.94
C PRO A 88 -16.14 2.09 10.12
N GLU A 89 -15.17 2.32 9.24
CA GLU A 89 -14.66 1.30 8.35
C GLU A 89 -13.15 1.13 8.56
N GLY A 90 -12.71 -0.12 8.77
CA GLY A 90 -11.30 -0.44 8.91
C GLY A 90 -10.64 -0.54 7.55
N LEU A 91 -9.77 0.41 7.19
CA LEU A 91 -9.05 0.45 5.91
C LEU A 91 -8.41 -0.90 5.51
N ALA A 92 -7.83 -1.61 6.48
CA ALA A 92 -7.24 -2.93 6.24
C ALA A 92 -8.28 -3.99 5.86
N MET A 93 -9.47 -3.96 6.46
CA MET A 93 -10.56 -4.90 6.16
C MET A 93 -11.14 -4.63 4.77
N THR A 94 -11.31 -3.35 4.42
CA THR A 94 -11.77 -2.90 3.10
C THR A 94 -10.78 -3.27 2.00
N ALA A 95 -9.47 -3.10 2.26
CA ALA A 95 -8.43 -3.38 1.28
C ALA A 95 -8.11 -4.88 1.15
N LEU A 96 -8.44 -5.72 2.15
CA LEU A 96 -8.03 -7.13 2.18
C LEU A 96 -8.49 -7.96 0.96
N PRO A 97 -9.73 -7.85 0.46
CA PRO A 97 -10.16 -8.55 -0.74
C PRO A 97 -9.38 -8.11 -1.99
N ALA A 98 -9.14 -6.81 -2.16
CA ALA A 98 -8.31 -6.28 -3.25
C ALA A 98 -6.87 -6.78 -3.13
N PHE A 99 -6.30 -6.76 -1.92
CA PHE A 99 -4.94 -7.22 -1.65
C PHE A 99 -4.75 -8.70 -1.97
N ARG A 100 -5.73 -9.55 -1.63
CA ARG A 100 -5.71 -10.97 -2.01
C ARG A 100 -5.71 -11.18 -3.52
N ARG A 101 -6.50 -10.39 -4.27
CA ARG A 101 -6.52 -10.42 -5.75
C ARG A 101 -5.17 -9.99 -6.32
N TYR A 102 -4.59 -8.92 -5.77
CA TYR A 102 -3.28 -8.42 -6.14
C TYR A 102 -2.15 -9.44 -5.94
N VAL A 103 -2.08 -10.06 -4.75
CA VAL A 103 -1.09 -11.11 -4.46
C VAL A 103 -1.25 -12.29 -5.42
N LYS A 104 -2.49 -12.73 -5.68
CA LYS A 104 -2.77 -13.81 -6.63
C LYS A 104 -2.29 -13.46 -8.04
N ALA A 105 -2.58 -12.25 -8.53
CA ALA A 105 -2.17 -11.80 -9.86
C ALA A 105 -0.63 -11.70 -9.97
N THR A 106 0.02 -11.16 -8.95
CA THR A 106 1.48 -11.02 -8.89
C THR A 106 2.18 -12.39 -8.90
N VAL A 107 1.73 -13.33 -8.07
CA VAL A 107 2.26 -14.69 -8.02
C VAL A 107 2.03 -15.43 -9.34
N LEU A 108 0.86 -15.27 -9.95
CA LEU A 108 0.54 -15.87 -11.24
C LEU A 108 1.44 -15.32 -12.36
N LEU A 109 1.60 -14.00 -12.43
CA LEU A 109 2.50 -13.35 -13.39
C LEU A 109 3.94 -13.85 -13.21
N ALA A 110 4.45 -13.90 -11.98
CA ALA A 110 5.79 -14.40 -11.69
C ALA A 110 5.93 -15.88 -12.09
N PHE A 111 4.94 -16.71 -11.75
CA PHE A 111 4.94 -18.13 -12.11
C PHE A 111 4.95 -18.34 -13.63
N ILE A 112 4.12 -17.59 -14.37
CA ILE A 112 4.05 -17.69 -15.84
C ILE A 112 5.31 -17.12 -16.47
N ALA A 113 5.85 -15.99 -15.99
CA ALA A 113 7.11 -15.46 -16.48
C ALA A 113 8.26 -16.47 -16.29
N HIS A 114 8.30 -17.18 -15.16
CA HIS A 114 9.31 -18.21 -14.90
C HIS A 114 9.10 -19.51 -15.68
N ARG A 115 7.84 -19.96 -15.90
CA ARG A 115 7.55 -21.25 -16.55
C ARG A 115 7.17 -21.14 -18.03
N GLY A 116 6.31 -20.21 -18.38
CA GLY A 116 5.78 -20.00 -19.74
C GLY A 116 6.39 -18.82 -20.50
N GLY A 117 7.19 -17.97 -19.85
CA GLY A 117 7.87 -16.84 -20.49
C GLY A 117 9.06 -17.23 -21.38
N PHE A 118 9.43 -18.51 -21.37
CA PHE A 118 10.50 -19.08 -22.19
C PHE A 118 9.91 -20.09 -23.16
N GLU A 119 10.48 -20.17 -24.36
CA GLU A 119 10.11 -21.17 -25.35
C GLU A 119 10.40 -22.58 -24.82
N GLU A 120 9.36 -23.40 -24.71
CA GLU A 120 9.53 -24.82 -24.42
C GLU A 120 9.90 -25.55 -25.71
N ARG A 121 11.00 -26.32 -25.66
CA ARG A 121 11.49 -27.14 -26.76
C ARG A 121 11.06 -28.59 -26.53
N VAL A 122 10.22 -29.12 -27.41
CA VAL A 122 9.79 -30.51 -27.37
C VAL A 122 10.55 -31.29 -28.43
N ALA A 123 11.30 -32.30 -28.00
CA ALA A 123 12.00 -33.22 -28.90
C ALA A 123 11.21 -34.54 -28.97
N LYS A 124 10.44 -34.76 -30.03
CA LYS A 124 9.76 -36.04 -30.25
C LYS A 124 10.74 -36.99 -30.92
N SER A 125 11.15 -38.04 -30.22
CA SER A 125 12.10 -39.04 -30.73
C SER A 125 11.92 -40.34 -29.97
N ASP A 126 11.50 -41.38 -30.69
CA ASP A 126 11.24 -42.70 -30.14
C ASP A 126 12.56 -43.31 -29.60
N GLN A 127 13.70 -42.99 -30.22
CA GLN A 127 15.03 -43.39 -29.77
C GLN A 127 15.42 -42.74 -28.43
N LEU A 128 15.23 -41.42 -28.29
CA LEU A 128 15.51 -40.71 -27.03
C LEU A 128 14.53 -41.13 -25.93
N PHE A 129 13.29 -41.46 -26.28
CA PHE A 129 12.28 -41.94 -25.33
C PHE A 129 12.67 -43.31 -24.76
N GLN A 130 13.12 -44.24 -25.62
CA GLN A 130 13.62 -45.55 -25.19
C GLN A 130 14.89 -45.42 -24.34
N ILE A 131 15.81 -44.52 -24.69
CA ILE A 131 17.00 -44.24 -23.86
C ILE A 131 16.58 -43.68 -22.49
N ALA A 132 15.65 -42.73 -22.43
CA ALA A 132 15.15 -42.20 -21.17
C ALA A 132 14.45 -43.24 -20.28
N LYS A 133 13.82 -44.25 -20.88
CA LYS A 133 13.15 -45.34 -20.17
C LYS A 133 14.11 -46.45 -19.71
N SER A 134 15.18 -46.71 -20.45
CA SER A 134 16.13 -47.81 -20.19
C SER A 134 17.39 -47.38 -19.44
N ASP A 135 17.89 -46.18 -19.66
CA ASP A 135 19.06 -45.58 -19.00
C ASP A 135 18.83 -44.08 -18.70
N PRO A 136 18.18 -43.76 -17.57
CA PRO A 136 17.82 -42.37 -17.20
C PRO A 136 19.02 -41.46 -16.92
N HIS A 137 20.25 -41.99 -16.84
CA HIS A 137 21.47 -41.23 -16.53
C HIS A 137 22.37 -41.05 -17.75
N ASN A 138 21.88 -41.42 -18.93
CA ASN A 138 22.63 -41.29 -20.17
C ASN A 138 23.09 -39.84 -20.42
N PRO A 139 24.37 -39.59 -20.76
CA PRO A 139 24.91 -38.25 -21.01
C PRO A 139 24.13 -37.46 -22.06
N LEU A 140 23.60 -38.13 -23.08
CA LEU A 140 22.80 -37.50 -24.15
C LEU A 140 21.52 -36.84 -23.61
N LEU A 141 20.92 -37.40 -22.55
CA LEU A 141 19.75 -36.81 -21.88
C LEU A 141 20.14 -35.60 -21.02
N SER A 142 21.38 -35.56 -20.53
CA SER A 142 21.92 -34.44 -19.75
C SER A 142 22.27 -33.25 -20.64
N GLU A 143 22.78 -33.49 -21.86
CA GLU A 143 23.04 -32.46 -22.87
C GLU A 143 21.74 -31.79 -23.34
N LEU A 144 20.65 -32.56 -23.49
CA LEU A 144 19.31 -32.02 -23.82
C LEU A 144 18.74 -31.10 -22.72
N LYS A 145 19.08 -31.33 -21.45
CA LYS A 145 18.66 -30.47 -20.32
C LYS A 145 19.37 -29.12 -20.29
N GLN A 146 20.47 -28.94 -21.03
CA GLN A 146 21.25 -27.69 -21.01
C GLN A 146 20.69 -26.60 -21.95
N VAL A 147 19.64 -26.89 -22.74
CA VAL A 147 19.06 -25.95 -23.72
C VAL A 147 18.00 -25.00 -23.11
N GLY A 148 18.02 -24.78 -21.79
CA GLY A 148 17.17 -23.80 -21.11
C GLY A 148 16.74 -24.21 -19.69
N PRO A 149 16.04 -23.33 -18.94
CA PRO A 149 15.63 -23.60 -17.55
C PRO A 149 14.51 -24.64 -17.42
N ASN A 150 13.79 -24.98 -18.50
CA ASN A 150 12.70 -25.96 -18.49
C ASN A 150 13.04 -27.20 -19.34
N LYS A 151 12.71 -28.36 -18.76
CA LYS A 151 13.08 -29.71 -19.26
C LYS A 151 12.55 -29.96 -20.67
N VAL A 152 13.41 -30.39 -21.59
CA VAL A 152 12.99 -31.01 -22.86
C VAL A 152 12.09 -32.20 -22.56
N ARG A 153 10.83 -32.15 -23.01
CA ARG A 153 9.90 -33.28 -22.92
C ARG A 153 10.11 -34.17 -24.14
N VAL A 154 10.47 -35.43 -23.90
CA VAL A 154 10.61 -36.45 -24.94
C VAL A 154 9.29 -37.19 -25.07
N MET A 155 8.68 -37.15 -26.25
CA MET A 155 7.41 -37.83 -26.55
C MET A 155 7.61 -38.83 -27.70
N ASP A 156 6.89 -39.94 -27.63
CA ASP A 156 6.87 -41.03 -28.61
C ASP A 156 5.94 -40.62 -29.78
N SER A 157 6.53 -40.10 -30.85
CA SER A 157 5.81 -39.75 -32.09
C SER A 157 6.79 -39.33 -33.18
N GLY A 158 7.23 -40.27 -34.03
CA GLY A 158 7.53 -40.05 -35.46
C GLY A 158 8.59 -39.02 -35.86
N GLY A 159 9.31 -38.40 -34.92
CA GLY A 159 10.37 -37.42 -35.19
C GLY A 159 9.86 -36.04 -35.63
N SER A 160 9.37 -35.21 -34.71
CA SER A 160 9.17 -33.77 -34.97
C SER A 160 9.70 -32.90 -33.82
N TYR A 161 10.14 -31.69 -34.16
CA TYR A 161 10.60 -30.68 -33.21
C TYR A 161 9.60 -29.54 -33.21
N ASP A 162 8.87 -29.38 -32.09
CA ASP A 162 7.87 -28.32 -31.96
C ASP A 162 8.38 -27.27 -30.97
N ARG A 163 8.37 -26.01 -31.41
CA ARG A 163 8.65 -24.83 -30.58
C ARG A 163 7.32 -24.33 -30.05
N LEU A 164 7.07 -24.46 -28.75
CA LEU A 164 5.90 -23.84 -28.14
C LEU A 164 6.17 -22.35 -27.98
N GLU A 165 5.26 -21.52 -28.50
CA GLU A 165 5.34 -20.07 -28.33
C GLU A 165 5.28 -19.72 -26.83
N PRO A 166 6.06 -18.73 -26.38
CA PRO A 166 5.99 -18.26 -25.01
C PRO A 166 4.60 -17.68 -24.72
N VAL A 167 4.14 -17.88 -23.49
CA VAL A 167 2.87 -17.33 -23.01
C VAL A 167 2.94 -15.80 -23.06
N LYS A 168 1.92 -15.18 -23.68
CA LYS A 168 1.82 -13.71 -23.75
C LYS A 168 1.65 -13.14 -22.34
N LEU A 169 2.65 -12.40 -21.86
CA LEU A 169 2.64 -11.82 -20.51
C LEU A 169 1.80 -10.53 -20.39
N ALA A 170 1.39 -9.92 -21.51
CA ALA A 170 0.71 -8.63 -21.52
C ALA A 170 -0.60 -8.65 -20.71
N GLU A 171 -1.43 -9.66 -20.91
CA GLU A 171 -2.72 -9.82 -20.20
C GLU A 171 -2.51 -9.99 -18.68
N TYR A 172 -1.45 -10.69 -18.27
CA TYR A 172 -1.14 -10.88 -16.84
C TYR A 172 -0.55 -9.62 -16.18
N ARG A 173 0.17 -8.79 -16.95
CA ARG A 173 0.64 -7.47 -16.49
C ARG A 173 -0.51 -6.51 -16.30
N GLU A 174 -1.48 -6.52 -17.21
CA GLU A 174 -2.70 -5.72 -17.08
C GLU A 174 -3.52 -6.15 -15.86
N GLN A 175 -3.71 -7.46 -15.66
CA GLN A 175 -4.38 -7.98 -14.47
C GLN A 175 -3.69 -7.60 -13.14
N GLU A 176 -2.35 -7.61 -13.11
CA GLU A 176 -1.58 -7.18 -11.92
C GLU A 176 -1.73 -5.68 -11.68
N ARG A 177 -1.62 -4.86 -12.73
CA ARG A 177 -1.81 -3.40 -12.68
C ARG A 177 -3.20 -3.03 -12.17
N ASP A 178 -4.24 -3.62 -12.73
CA ASP A 178 -5.62 -3.31 -12.36
C ASP A 178 -5.91 -3.78 -10.92
N ALA A 179 -5.39 -4.94 -10.50
CA ALA A 179 -5.49 -5.39 -9.13
C ALA A 179 -4.71 -4.50 -8.14
N LYS A 180 -3.58 -3.92 -8.55
CA LYS A 180 -2.83 -2.93 -7.77
C LYS A 180 -3.62 -1.63 -7.63
N ALA A 181 -4.25 -1.17 -8.70
CA ALA A 181 -5.12 0.00 -8.70
C ALA A 181 -6.32 -0.18 -7.77
N ASP A 182 -6.95 -1.36 -7.76
CA ASP A 182 -8.03 -1.71 -6.82
C ASP A 182 -7.59 -1.60 -5.35
N VAL A 183 -6.38 -2.07 -5.01
CA VAL A 183 -5.83 -1.94 -3.65
C VAL A 183 -5.64 -0.47 -3.27
N ARG A 184 -5.08 0.32 -4.18
CA ARG A 184 -4.88 1.76 -4.00
C ARG A 184 -6.21 2.49 -3.80
N GLY A 185 -7.20 2.20 -4.64
CA GLY A 185 -8.55 2.75 -4.53
C GLY A 185 -9.21 2.40 -3.20
N ALA A 186 -9.10 1.16 -2.74
CA ALA A 186 -9.63 0.72 -1.44
C ALA A 186 -8.95 1.39 -0.23
N LEU A 187 -7.73 1.90 -0.40
CA LEU A 187 -6.98 2.63 0.62
C LEU A 187 -7.13 4.16 0.49
N TYR A 188 -7.93 4.65 -0.46
CA TYR A 188 -8.04 6.07 -0.82
C TYR A 188 -6.70 6.72 -1.18
N MET A 189 -5.77 5.92 -1.72
CA MET A 189 -4.43 6.38 -2.10
C MET A 189 -4.40 6.63 -3.61
N PRO A 190 -4.20 7.86 -4.09
CA PRO A 190 -4.12 8.14 -5.52
C PRO A 190 -2.81 7.58 -6.11
N ASP A 191 -2.87 7.24 -7.39
CA ASP A 191 -1.72 6.72 -8.12
C ASP A 191 -0.81 7.86 -8.63
N VAL A 192 0.36 8.00 -8.01
CA VAL A 192 1.39 8.96 -8.42
C VAL A 192 2.41 8.38 -9.41
N ASP A 193 2.29 7.10 -9.78
CA ASP A 193 3.12 6.49 -10.82
C ASP A 193 2.64 7.00 -12.19
N GLY A 194 3.28 8.04 -12.72
CA GLY A 194 2.88 8.66 -14.00
C GLY A 194 4.05 8.79 -14.96
N ALA A 195 4.19 7.84 -15.88
CA ALA A 195 5.08 7.97 -17.04
C ALA A 195 4.45 8.79 -18.19
N ASP A 196 3.13 9.01 -18.18
CA ASP A 196 2.37 9.62 -19.29
C ASP A 196 1.29 10.65 -18.84
N LEU A 197 1.39 11.20 -17.62
CA LEU A 197 0.43 12.22 -17.14
C LEU A 197 0.89 13.63 -17.53
N SER A 198 -0.05 14.50 -17.90
CA SER A 198 0.22 15.94 -18.01
C SER A 198 0.64 16.50 -16.64
N GLY A 199 1.41 17.60 -16.64
CA GLY A 199 1.86 18.23 -15.40
C GLY A 199 0.71 18.63 -14.46
N GLU A 200 -0.43 19.03 -15.02
CA GLU A 200 -1.66 19.35 -14.27
C GLU A 200 -2.27 18.11 -13.61
N ALA A 201 -2.41 17.01 -14.36
CA ALA A 201 -2.94 15.76 -13.82
C ALA A 201 -2.01 15.14 -12.75
N LEU A 202 -0.69 15.29 -12.90
CA LEU A 202 0.28 14.87 -11.89
C LEU A 202 0.16 15.73 -10.62
N ALA A 203 -0.05 17.04 -10.77
CA ALA A 203 -0.22 17.96 -9.64
C ALA A 203 -1.49 17.63 -8.84
N GLU A 204 -2.64 17.45 -9.51
CA GLU A 204 -3.92 17.09 -8.87
C GLU A 204 -3.79 15.78 -8.08
N LYS A 205 -3.19 14.74 -8.67
CA LYS A 205 -3.00 13.47 -7.98
C LYS A 205 -2.08 13.57 -6.76
N ARG A 206 -1.04 14.43 -6.83
CA ARG A 206 -0.12 14.67 -5.71
C ARG A 206 -0.75 15.52 -4.62
N GLU A 207 -1.60 16.48 -4.98
CA GLU A 207 -2.40 17.25 -4.03
C GLU A 207 -3.32 16.29 -3.26
N SER A 208 -4.10 15.47 -3.97
CA SER A 208 -4.93 14.44 -3.34
C SER A 208 -4.11 13.47 -2.46
N TYR A 209 -2.93 13.05 -2.90
CA TYR A 209 -2.03 12.20 -2.10
C TYR A 209 -1.60 12.88 -0.81
N THR A 210 -1.26 14.17 -0.92
CA THR A 210 -0.80 15.01 0.18
C THR A 210 -1.92 15.25 1.18
N GLU A 211 -3.13 15.56 0.70
CA GLU A 211 -4.32 15.73 1.52
C GLU A 211 -4.66 14.46 2.31
N THR A 212 -4.75 13.31 1.64
CA THR A 212 -5.02 12.02 2.29
C THR A 212 -3.96 11.71 3.35
N THR A 213 -2.67 11.83 3.00
CA THR A 213 -1.59 11.51 3.94
C THR A 213 -1.53 12.48 5.12
N THR A 214 -1.79 13.77 4.88
CA THR A 214 -1.83 14.80 5.93
C THR A 214 -3.03 14.59 6.85
N SER A 215 -4.20 14.25 6.31
CA SER A 215 -5.40 13.92 7.08
C SER A 215 -5.19 12.71 8.01
N LEU A 216 -4.59 11.65 7.47
CA LEU A 216 -4.20 10.48 8.27
C LEU A 216 -3.15 10.87 9.33
N GLY A 217 -2.13 11.64 8.96
CA GLY A 217 -1.11 12.15 9.87
C GLY A 217 -1.68 12.96 11.02
N ASN A 218 -2.64 13.86 10.74
CA ASN A 218 -3.36 14.64 11.75
C ASN A 218 -4.19 13.73 12.67
N SER A 219 -4.88 12.74 12.12
CA SER A 219 -5.65 11.77 12.92
C SER A 219 -4.74 11.01 13.90
N VAL A 220 -3.58 10.54 13.44
CA VAL A 220 -2.60 9.87 14.32
C VAL A 220 -2.02 10.86 15.35
N ALA A 221 -1.71 12.09 14.95
CA ALA A 221 -1.20 13.12 15.84
C ALA A 221 -2.21 13.46 16.96
N ASP A 222 -3.51 13.55 16.62
CA ASP A 222 -4.58 13.77 17.60
C ASP A 222 -4.74 12.56 18.53
N ALA A 223 -4.60 11.33 18.03
CA ALA A 223 -4.62 10.13 18.88
C ALA A 223 -3.43 10.11 19.85
N LEU A 224 -2.24 10.45 19.39
CA LEU A 224 -1.04 10.54 20.23
C LEU A 224 -1.17 11.65 21.27
N THR A 225 -1.76 12.79 20.89
CA THR A 225 -2.06 13.89 21.80
C THR A 225 -3.00 13.42 22.91
N GLU A 226 -4.08 12.71 22.58
CA GLU A 226 -5.01 12.18 23.59
C GLU A 226 -4.36 11.10 24.46
N ALA A 227 -3.55 10.21 23.88
CA ALA A 227 -2.81 9.20 24.63
C ALA A 227 -1.85 9.84 25.63
N HIS A 228 -1.19 10.94 25.24
CA HIS A 228 -0.34 11.73 26.11
C HIS A 228 -1.13 12.36 27.25
N GLU A 229 -2.31 12.94 26.98
CA GLU A 229 -3.18 13.51 28.02
C GLU A 229 -3.78 12.46 28.97
N LEU A 230 -4.02 11.24 28.49
CA LEU A 230 -4.43 10.12 29.33
C LEU A 230 -3.28 9.69 30.25
N ALA A 231 -2.08 9.53 29.70
CA ALA A 231 -0.89 9.14 30.45
C ALA A 231 -0.45 10.23 31.44
N ALA A 232 -0.56 11.51 31.09
CA ALA A 232 -0.29 12.64 32.00
C ALA A 232 -1.25 12.69 33.21
N ALA A 233 -2.43 12.09 33.10
CA ALA A 233 -3.40 12.01 34.21
C ALA A 233 -3.16 10.79 35.13
N MET A 234 -2.35 9.80 34.71
CA MET A 234 -2.01 8.64 35.54
C MET A 234 -1.14 9.04 36.73
N ARG A 235 -1.21 8.31 37.85
CA ARG A 235 -0.38 8.57 39.04
C ARG A 235 0.63 7.43 39.27
N PRO A 236 1.91 7.75 39.57
CA PRO A 236 2.50 9.09 39.52
C PRO A 236 2.55 9.62 38.08
N ALA A 237 2.30 10.92 37.90
CA ALA A 237 2.29 11.54 36.58
C ALA A 237 3.73 11.78 36.13
N GLU A 238 4.18 11.01 35.14
CA GLU A 238 5.52 11.17 34.54
C GLU A 238 5.51 12.17 33.37
N LEU A 239 4.33 12.43 32.80
CA LEU A 239 4.14 13.30 31.65
C LEU A 239 3.43 14.60 32.04
N ARG A 240 3.80 15.69 31.36
CA ARG A 240 3.20 17.01 31.52
C ARG A 240 1.95 17.14 30.64
N SER A 241 0.85 17.65 31.19
CA SER A 241 -0.38 17.94 30.41
C SER A 241 -0.24 19.17 29.50
N GLY A 242 -1.17 19.29 28.54
CA GLY A 242 -1.28 20.39 27.59
C GLY A 242 -0.35 20.31 26.39
N TRP A 243 0.21 19.13 26.09
CA TRP A 243 1.09 18.95 24.93
C TRP A 243 0.29 18.53 23.71
N ARG A 244 0.60 19.13 22.56
CA ARG A 244 0.02 18.74 21.27
C ARG A 244 1.09 18.10 20.40
N VAL A 245 0.79 16.90 19.92
CA VAL A 245 1.63 16.21 18.94
C VAL A 245 1.25 16.69 17.55
N THR A 246 2.26 16.91 16.70
CA THR A 246 2.08 17.22 15.28
C THR A 246 2.95 16.28 14.45
N LEU A 247 2.37 15.64 13.44
CA LEU A 247 3.10 14.78 12.52
C LEU A 247 3.17 15.44 11.15
N LYS A 248 4.31 15.29 10.48
CA LYS A 248 4.50 15.72 9.09
C LYS A 248 4.89 14.51 8.24
N PRO A 249 4.29 14.30 7.06
CA PRO A 249 4.69 13.22 6.18
C PRO A 249 6.15 13.37 5.73
N HIS A 250 6.91 12.28 5.63
CA HIS A 250 8.33 12.33 5.29
C HIS A 250 8.59 13.03 3.95
N PHE A 251 7.76 12.76 2.93
CA PHE A 251 7.91 13.36 1.61
C PHE A 251 7.85 14.89 1.62
N THR A 252 7.22 15.53 2.62
CA THR A 252 7.22 17.00 2.72
C THR A 252 8.64 17.54 2.94
N ARG A 253 9.46 16.82 3.70
CA ARG A 253 10.87 17.13 3.92
C ARG A 253 11.70 16.87 2.66
N ASP A 254 11.39 15.78 1.94
CA ASP A 254 12.06 15.44 0.68
C ASP A 254 11.78 16.49 -0.40
N VAL A 255 10.53 16.94 -0.53
CA VAL A 255 10.14 18.03 -1.45
C VAL A 255 10.82 19.34 -1.09
N GLU A 256 10.91 19.70 0.19
CA GLU A 256 11.64 20.89 0.63
C GLU A 256 13.13 20.81 0.26
N SER A 257 13.75 19.66 0.50
CA SER A 257 15.15 19.43 0.13
C SER A 257 15.37 19.46 -1.39
N ALA A 258 14.46 18.90 -2.17
CA ALA A 258 14.49 18.90 -3.63
C ALA A 258 14.27 20.30 -4.21
N ARG A 259 13.41 21.12 -3.59
CA ARG A 259 13.24 22.54 -3.97
C ARG A 259 14.51 23.34 -3.71
N VAL A 260 15.20 23.10 -2.60
CA VAL A 260 16.49 23.73 -2.30
C VAL A 260 17.55 23.30 -3.32
N ALA A 261 17.68 22.00 -3.59
CA ALA A 261 18.62 21.48 -4.59
C ALA A 261 18.35 22.06 -5.99
N LEU A 262 17.10 22.03 -6.45
CA LEU A 262 16.70 22.56 -7.75
C LEU A 262 16.97 24.07 -7.88
N ARG A 263 16.83 24.83 -6.79
CA ARG A 263 17.17 26.27 -6.76
C ARG A 263 18.68 26.48 -6.88
N GLU A 264 19.49 25.66 -6.23
CA GLU A 264 20.94 25.75 -6.35
C GLU A 264 21.41 25.31 -7.74
N ASP A 265 20.81 24.27 -8.34
CA ASP A 265 21.08 23.86 -9.72
C ASP A 265 20.76 24.96 -10.74
N TYR A 266 19.64 25.68 -10.54
CA TYR A 266 19.30 26.84 -11.35
C TYR A 266 20.33 27.97 -11.25
N LYS A 267 20.78 28.28 -10.04
CA LYS A 267 21.89 29.24 -9.85
C LYS A 267 23.20 28.76 -10.48
N ALA A 268 23.42 27.45 -10.54
CA ALA A 268 24.59 26.83 -11.15
C ALA A 268 24.50 26.75 -12.70
N GLY A 269 23.40 27.22 -13.30
CA GLY A 269 23.25 27.31 -14.75
C GLY A 269 22.32 26.27 -15.38
N LEU A 270 21.44 25.62 -14.60
CA LEU A 270 20.37 24.79 -15.16
C LEU A 270 19.50 25.64 -16.13
N PRO A 271 19.20 25.14 -17.35
CA PRO A 271 18.30 25.81 -18.27
C PRO A 271 16.95 26.14 -17.62
N LEU A 272 16.35 27.28 -18.00
CA LEU A 272 15.06 27.73 -17.49
C LEU A 272 13.96 26.70 -17.77
N SER A 273 13.98 26.05 -18.93
CA SER A 273 13.04 24.97 -19.27
C SER A 273 13.13 23.78 -18.31
N ALA A 274 14.35 23.34 -18.02
CA ALA A 274 14.62 22.25 -17.07
C ALA A 274 14.29 22.63 -15.63
N TRP A 275 14.52 23.89 -15.26
CA TRP A 275 14.12 24.42 -13.95
C TRP A 275 12.60 24.46 -13.78
N LEU A 276 11.87 24.98 -14.77
CA LEU A 276 10.41 25.02 -14.79
C LEU A 276 9.80 23.61 -14.78
N SER A 277 10.35 22.68 -15.57
CA SER A 277 9.96 21.27 -15.53
C SER A 277 10.21 20.65 -14.15
N GLY A 278 11.35 20.96 -13.52
CA GLY A 278 11.65 20.56 -12.15
C GLY A 278 10.63 21.10 -11.13
N LEU A 279 10.24 22.37 -11.24
CA LEU A 279 9.24 22.98 -10.35
C LEU A 279 7.85 22.36 -10.54
N GLN A 280 7.44 22.10 -11.78
CA GLN A 280 6.20 21.39 -12.09
C GLN A 280 6.24 19.96 -11.53
N ASN A 281 7.36 19.25 -11.71
CA ASN A 281 7.62 17.94 -11.11
C ASN A 281 7.75 17.96 -9.59
N LEU A 282 7.80 19.12 -8.94
CA LEU A 282 7.74 19.30 -7.48
C LEU A 282 6.38 19.86 -7.03
N GLY A 283 5.39 19.92 -7.93
CA GLY A 283 4.01 20.29 -7.63
C GLY A 283 3.75 21.80 -7.57
N VAL A 284 4.56 22.63 -8.24
CA VAL A 284 4.26 24.07 -8.39
C VAL A 284 3.25 24.24 -9.52
N THR A 285 1.99 24.48 -9.16
CA THR A 285 0.83 24.53 -10.08
C THR A 285 0.84 25.73 -11.03
N GLU A 286 1.55 26.80 -10.66
CA GLU A 286 1.69 28.02 -11.48
C GLU A 286 2.57 27.80 -12.72
N VAL A 287 3.33 26.70 -12.76
CA VAL A 287 4.19 26.34 -13.90
C VAL A 287 3.44 25.38 -14.83
N THR A 288 3.01 25.90 -15.97
CA THR A 288 2.30 25.15 -17.01
C THR A 288 3.24 24.59 -18.06
N GLU A 289 2.79 23.61 -18.82
CA GLU A 289 3.52 23.05 -19.97
C GLU A 289 3.79 24.11 -21.05
N ALA A 290 2.90 25.10 -21.19
CA ALA A 290 3.10 26.25 -22.06
C ALA A 290 4.29 27.13 -21.63
N HIS A 291 4.49 27.34 -20.32
CA HIS A 291 5.67 28.06 -19.81
C HIS A 291 6.97 27.31 -20.10
N ILE A 292 6.96 25.98 -19.95
CA ILE A 292 8.11 25.11 -20.25
C ILE A 292 8.45 25.14 -21.74
N ASN A 293 7.44 24.99 -22.61
CA ASN A 293 7.63 25.02 -24.06
C ASN A 293 8.08 26.39 -24.58
N ALA A 294 7.59 27.48 -23.98
CA ALA A 294 8.05 28.83 -24.32
C ALA A 294 9.52 29.04 -23.92
N ALA A 295 9.94 28.54 -22.75
CA ALA A 295 11.32 28.57 -22.32
C ALA A 295 12.24 27.74 -23.22
N LEU A 296 11.82 26.51 -23.58
CA LEU A 296 12.51 25.66 -24.57
C LEU A 296 12.71 26.39 -25.90
N ALA A 297 11.64 26.99 -26.44
CA ALA A 297 11.71 27.71 -27.71
C ALA A 297 12.67 28.91 -27.66
N GLN A 298 12.75 29.63 -26.54
CA GLN A 298 13.69 30.73 -26.36
C GLN A 298 15.14 30.25 -26.22
N GLU A 299 15.36 29.15 -25.50
CA GLU A 299 16.68 28.53 -25.35
C GLU A 299 17.20 28.01 -26.70
N GLU A 300 16.34 27.30 -27.45
CA GLU A 300 16.66 26.78 -28.78
C GLU A 300 16.95 27.92 -29.78
N ALA A 301 16.14 28.99 -29.76
CA ALA A 301 16.36 30.18 -30.58
C ALA A 301 17.65 30.94 -30.23
N GLY A 302 18.09 30.87 -28.96
CA GLY A 302 19.37 31.42 -28.50
C GLY A 302 20.60 30.59 -28.89
N THR A 303 20.43 29.31 -29.20
CA THR A 303 21.50 28.38 -29.61
C THR A 303 21.72 28.24 -31.11
N LEU A 304 20.83 28.78 -31.95
CA LEU A 304 21.07 28.84 -33.40
C LEU A 304 22.17 29.88 -33.70
N PRO A 305 23.19 29.56 -34.52
CA PRO A 305 24.17 30.55 -34.92
C PRO A 305 23.44 31.69 -35.63
N ARG A 306 23.63 32.93 -35.14
CA ARG A 306 23.18 34.11 -35.88
C ARG A 306 23.81 34.03 -37.27
N PRO A 307 23.05 34.21 -38.36
CA PRO A 307 23.66 34.31 -39.67
C PRO A 307 24.63 35.50 -39.63
N ASP A 308 25.91 35.24 -39.84
CA ASP A 308 26.93 36.28 -39.99
C ASP A 308 26.51 37.21 -41.12
N GLY A 309 26.31 38.49 -40.82
CA GLY A 309 26.08 39.52 -41.83
C GLY A 309 25.17 40.66 -41.38
N ALA A 310 25.73 41.57 -40.59
CA ALA A 310 25.37 42.99 -40.63
C ALA A 310 26.54 43.76 -41.26
#